data_AF-A0A4D4KSX3-F1
#
_entry.id   AF-A0A4D4KSX3-F1
#
_cell.length_a   1.000
_cell.length_b   1.000
_cell.length_c   1.000
_cell.angle_alpha   90.00
_cell.angle_beta   90.00
_cell.angle_gamma   90.00
#
_symmetry.space_group_name_H-M   'P 1'
#
loop_
_entity.id
_entity.type
_entity.pdbx_description
1 polymer ?
#
loop_
_entity_poly.entity_id
_entity_poly.type
_entity_poly.pdbx_seq_one_letter_code
_entity_poly.pdbx_strand_id
1 'polypeptide(L)'
;MALTIAWGITASNVMTPEWNSVFADSRPVDYQLGDIFWNGVLVDRHYLTAVDGGRVILPLPKPIHEKRNGKTTVARFEVTRFHRAFARLVHNAEPGEDFDRYYADAGFVTVDNPF
;
A
#
# COMPACT_ATOMS: atom_id res chain seq x y z
N MET A 1 -20.57 18.97 8.97
CA MET A 1 -20.14 17.57 8.84
C MET A 1 -18.72 17.57 8.33
N ALA A 2 -17.86 16.69 8.83
CA ALA A 2 -16.45 16.64 8.44
C ALA A 2 -16.03 15.19 8.14
N LEU A 3 -15.31 15.03 7.03
CA LEU A 3 -14.56 13.82 6.70
C LEU A 3 -13.09 14.12 7.01
N THR A 4 -12.47 13.28 7.84
CA THR A 4 -11.05 13.41 8.21
C THR A 4 -10.32 12.13 7.85
N ILE A 5 -9.10 12.27 7.32
CA ILE A 5 -8.19 11.15 7.08
C ILE A 5 -6.96 11.39 7.96
N ALA A 6 -6.53 10.36 8.69
CA ALA A 6 -5.28 10.38 9.45
C ALA A 6 -4.39 9.22 9.00
N TRP A 7 -3.09 9.46 8.85
CA TRP A 7 -2.13 8.44 8.43
C TRP A 7 -0.78 8.58 9.17
N GLY A 8 0.13 7.63 8.96
CA GLY A 8 1.51 7.69 9.47
C GLY A 8 1.76 6.93 10.77
N ILE A 9 0.73 6.37 11.42
CA ILE A 9 0.93 5.47 12.56
C ILE A 9 1.47 4.13 12.05
N THR A 10 2.71 3.80 12.38
CA THR A 10 3.34 2.52 12.03
C THR A 10 2.78 1.38 12.87
N ALA A 11 2.11 0.44 12.21
CA ALA A 11 1.61 -0.81 12.79
C ALA A 11 2.70 -1.91 12.83
N SER A 12 3.63 -1.92 11.88
CA SER A 12 4.75 -2.85 11.81
C SER A 12 5.86 -2.31 10.93
N ASN A 13 7.11 -2.62 11.23
CA ASN A 13 8.29 -2.22 10.44
C ASN A 13 9.36 -3.32 10.38
N VAL A 14 8.94 -4.59 10.53
CA VAL A 14 9.86 -5.73 10.62
C VAL A 14 9.83 -6.62 9.38
N MET A 15 8.92 -6.35 8.44
CA MET A 15 8.71 -7.19 7.26
C MET A 15 9.22 -6.52 5.99
N THR A 16 10.03 -7.25 5.23
CA THR A 16 10.46 -6.87 3.88
C THR A 16 9.75 -7.76 2.86
N PRO A 17 8.64 -7.30 2.25
CA PRO A 17 7.95 -8.08 1.24
C PRO A 17 8.77 -8.14 -0.06
N GLU A 18 8.63 -9.23 -0.81
CA GLU A 18 9.44 -9.48 -2.02
C GLU A 18 9.36 -8.36 -3.06
N TRP A 19 8.18 -7.75 -3.24
CA TRP A 19 7.99 -6.64 -4.18
C TRP A 19 8.77 -5.36 -3.80
N ASN A 20 9.27 -5.24 -2.56
CA ASN A 20 10.02 -4.08 -2.10
C ASN A 20 11.48 -4.08 -2.58
N SER A 21 12.00 -5.20 -3.10
CA SER A 21 13.41 -5.32 -3.52
C SER A 21 13.77 -4.46 -4.73
N VAL A 22 12.78 -3.89 -5.43
CA VAL A 22 12.97 -3.04 -6.61
C VAL A 22 13.42 -1.62 -6.26
N PHE A 23 13.21 -1.19 -5.02
CA PHE A 23 13.54 0.16 -4.56
C PHE A 23 14.98 0.26 -4.06
N ALA A 24 15.56 1.46 -4.15
CA ALA A 24 16.94 1.71 -3.75
C ALA A 24 17.17 1.39 -2.28
N ASP A 25 16.24 1.79 -1.42
CA ASP A 25 16.19 1.37 -0.03
C ASP A 25 15.17 0.24 0.19
N SER A 26 15.69 -0.99 0.23
CA SER A 26 14.92 -2.22 0.43
C SER A 26 14.86 -2.67 1.89
N ARG A 27 15.11 -1.77 2.85
CA ARG A 27 14.87 -2.03 4.28
C ARG A 27 13.41 -2.46 4.52
N PRO A 28 13.11 -3.08 5.69
CA PRO A 28 11.75 -3.39 6.07
C PRO A 28 10.80 -2.21 5.84
N VAL A 29 9.64 -2.52 5.27
CA VAL A 29 8.61 -1.54 4.92
C VAL A 29 7.87 -1.14 6.18
N ASP A 30 7.56 0.15 6.31
CA ASP A 30 6.68 0.62 7.38
C ASP A 30 5.22 0.41 6.96
N TYR A 31 4.56 -0.54 7.59
CA TYR A 31 3.13 -0.77 7.45
C TYR A 31 2.41 0.27 8.29
N GLN A 32 1.76 1.21 7.63
CA GLN A 32 1.08 2.33 8.27
C GLN A 32 -0.43 2.15 8.26
N LEU A 33 -1.11 2.75 9.23
CA LEU A 33 -2.56 2.86 9.25
C LEU A 33 -3.00 4.11 8.51
N GLY A 34 -4.01 3.98 7.64
CA GLY A 34 -4.76 5.08 7.03
C GLY A 34 -6.22 5.02 7.49
N ASP A 35 -6.58 5.92 8.40
CA ASP A 35 -7.86 5.93 9.10
C ASP A 35 -8.80 6.97 8.50
N ILE A 36 -10.06 6.58 8.26
CA ILE A 36 -11.12 7.46 7.76
C ILE A 36 -12.14 7.69 8.87
N PHE A 37 -12.37 8.96 9.19
CA PHE A 37 -13.31 9.40 10.22
C PHE A 37 -14.47 10.18 9.63
N TRP A 38 -15.68 9.89 10.10
CA TRP A 38 -16.88 10.67 9.82
C TRP A 38 -17.38 11.33 11.11
N ASN A 39 -17.38 12.67 11.14
CA ASN A 39 -17.74 13.45 12.33
C ASN A 39 -16.99 13.00 13.60
N GLY A 40 -15.71 12.69 13.47
CA GLY A 40 -14.84 12.26 14.57
C GLY A 40 -14.94 10.78 14.95
N VAL A 41 -15.83 9.99 14.34
CA VAL A 41 -15.94 8.55 14.54
C VAL A 41 -15.16 7.81 13.47
N LEU A 42 -14.30 6.87 13.87
CA LEU A 42 -13.59 5.99 12.93
C LEU A 42 -14.61 5.10 12.20
N VAL A 43 -14.71 5.25 10.88
CA VAL A 43 -15.64 4.48 10.06
C VAL A 43 -14.95 3.46 9.18
N ASP A 44 -13.69 3.68 8.84
CA ASP A 44 -12.89 2.72 8.06
C ASP A 44 -11.39 2.85 8.38
N ARG A 45 -10.63 1.77 8.13
CA ARG A 45 -9.18 1.70 8.33
C ARG A 45 -8.55 0.82 7.26
N HIS A 46 -7.55 1.36 6.58
CA HIS A 46 -6.77 0.63 5.57
C HIS A 46 -5.30 0.58 5.96
N TYR A 47 -4.62 -0.47 5.49
CA TYR A 47 -3.17 -0.55 5.57
C TYR A 47 -2.52 0.13 4.36
N LEU A 48 -1.49 0.90 4.66
CA LEU A 48 -0.60 1.55 3.71
C LEU A 48 0.84 1.05 3.95
N THR A 49 1.71 1.28 2.99
CA THR A 49 3.13 0.91 3.08
C THR A 49 4.00 2.10 2.73
N ALA A 50 4.83 2.57 3.67
CA ALA A 50 5.86 3.55 3.35
C ALA A 50 7.13 2.80 2.91
N VAL A 51 7.56 3.07 1.68
CA VAL A 51 8.64 2.36 0.97
C VAL A 51 9.82 3.29 0.69
N ASP A 52 10.95 2.72 0.27
CA ASP A 52 12.17 3.45 -0.09
C ASP A 52 12.61 4.44 0.99
N GLY A 53 12.63 3.97 2.25
CA GLY A 53 12.97 4.79 3.42
C GLY A 53 11.92 5.83 3.78
N GLY A 54 10.66 5.63 3.39
CA GLY A 54 9.53 6.51 3.69
C GLY A 54 9.27 7.59 2.64
N ARG A 55 9.90 7.51 1.47
CA ARG A 55 9.73 8.51 0.39
C ARG A 55 8.41 8.42 -0.34
N VAL A 56 7.78 7.24 -0.34
CA VAL A 56 6.50 7.01 -1.00
C VAL A 56 5.59 6.16 -0.13
N ILE A 57 4.32 6.55 -0.07
CA ILE A 57 3.25 5.75 0.52
C ILE A 57 2.52 5.00 -0.61
N LEU A 58 2.62 3.68 -0.59
CA LEU A 58 1.94 2.76 -1.50
C LEU A 58 0.77 2.04 -0.80
N PRO A 59 -0.18 1.48 -1.55
CA PRO A 59 -1.18 0.59 -0.96
C PRO A 59 -0.55 -0.74 -0.58
N LEU A 60 -1.08 -1.40 0.46
CA LEU A 60 -0.73 -2.79 0.75
C LEU A 60 -1.37 -3.74 -0.29
N PRO A 61 -0.60 -4.44 -1.14
CA PRO A 61 -1.18 -5.36 -2.10
C PRO A 61 -1.62 -6.68 -1.46
N LYS A 62 -2.54 -7.37 -2.14
CA LYS A 62 -2.89 -8.76 -1.85
C LYS A 62 -2.07 -9.70 -2.76
N PRO A 63 -1.28 -10.64 -2.20
CA PRO A 63 -0.60 -11.65 -3.00
C PRO A 63 -1.61 -12.67 -3.56
N ILE A 64 -1.62 -12.83 -4.88
CA ILE A 64 -2.35 -13.90 -5.55
C ILE A 64 -1.41 -15.07 -5.78
N HIS A 65 -1.83 -16.22 -5.30
CA HIS A 65 -1.04 -17.43 -5.34
C HIS A 65 -1.54 -18.36 -6.43
N GLU A 66 -0.62 -18.98 -7.15
CA GLU A 66 -0.92 -19.99 -8.15
C GLU A 66 -0.12 -21.25 -7.87
N LYS A 67 -0.67 -22.40 -8.27
CA LYS A 67 0.01 -23.70 -8.13
C LYS A 67 0.71 -24.04 -9.44
N ARG A 68 2.04 -24.09 -9.41
CA ARG A 68 2.87 -24.47 -10.56
C ARG A 68 3.79 -25.63 -10.17
N ASN A 69 3.76 -26.72 -10.93
CA ASN A 69 4.55 -27.93 -10.68
C ASN A 69 4.46 -28.45 -9.22
N GLY A 70 3.26 -28.40 -8.64
CA GLY A 70 3.01 -28.85 -7.26
C GLY A 70 3.41 -27.86 -6.15
N LYS A 71 4.04 -26.73 -6.47
CA LYS A 71 4.39 -25.67 -5.50
C LYS A 71 3.44 -24.47 -5.62
N THR A 72 3.09 -23.88 -4.49
CA THR A 72 2.34 -22.62 -4.43
C THR A 72 3.32 -21.45 -4.44
N THR A 73 3.20 -20.56 -5.41
CA THR A 73 4.05 -19.36 -5.55
C THR A 73 3.18 -18.12 -5.71
N VAL A 74 3.66 -16.97 -5.24
CA VAL A 74 3.02 -15.69 -5.54
C VAL A 74 3.18 -15.41 -7.03
N ALA A 75 2.06 -15.32 -7.74
CA ALA A 75 2.03 -15.05 -9.18
C ALA A 75 2.00 -13.55 -9.47
N ARG A 76 1.30 -12.78 -8.64
CA ARG A 76 1.16 -11.32 -8.76
C ARG A 76 0.66 -10.69 -7.47
N PHE A 77 0.80 -9.38 -7.40
CA PHE A 77 0.31 -8.52 -6.33
C PHE A 77 -0.85 -7.67 -6.83
N GLU A 78 -2.05 -7.90 -6.31
CA GLU A 78 -3.26 -7.19 -6.73
C GLU A 78 -3.64 -6.08 -5.74
N VAL A 79 -4.10 -4.96 -6.29
CA VAL A 79 -4.60 -3.80 -5.55
C VAL A 79 -5.92 -3.36 -6.17
N THR A 80 -6.96 -3.13 -5.38
CA THR A 80 -8.23 -2.61 -5.92
C THR A 80 -8.09 -1.15 -6.38
N ARG A 81 -8.92 -0.67 -7.30
CA ARG A 81 -8.97 0.77 -7.66
C ARG A 81 -9.09 1.70 -6.46
N PHE A 82 -9.94 1.35 -5.48
CA PHE A 82 -10.11 2.15 -4.26
C PHE A 82 -8.80 2.28 -3.47
N HIS A 83 -8.15 1.17 -3.11
CA HIS A 83 -6.89 1.19 -2.36
C HIS A 83 -5.78 1.96 -3.09
N ARG A 84 -5.67 1.83 -4.42
CA ARG A 84 -4.72 2.63 -5.21
C ARG A 84 -5.05 4.13 -5.10
N ALA A 85 -6.31 4.51 -5.29
CA ALA A 85 -6.73 5.90 -5.22
C ALA A 85 -6.54 6.49 -3.82
N PHE A 86 -6.85 5.73 -2.77
CA PHE A 86 -6.69 6.13 -1.37
C PHE A 86 -5.22 6.33 -1.02
N ALA A 87 -4.34 5.38 -1.34
CA ALA A 87 -2.90 5.53 -1.11
C ALA A 87 -2.32 6.71 -1.90
N ARG A 88 -2.75 6.90 -3.15
CA ARG A 88 -2.35 8.05 -3.97
C ARG A 88 -2.79 9.37 -3.34
N LEU A 89 -4.02 9.44 -2.83
CA LEU A 89 -4.54 10.63 -2.14
C LEU A 89 -3.69 10.95 -0.91
N VAL A 90 -3.42 9.95 -0.06
CA VAL A 90 -2.62 10.10 1.16
C VAL A 90 -1.19 10.53 0.84
N HIS A 91 -0.53 9.87 -0.13
CA HIS A 91 0.83 10.22 -0.55
C HIS A 91 0.93 11.67 -1.03
N ASN A 92 -0.03 12.13 -1.84
CA ASN A 92 -0.02 13.49 -2.38
C ASN A 92 -0.50 14.57 -1.39
N ALA A 93 -0.88 14.19 -0.16
CA ALA A 93 -1.19 15.15 0.89
C ALA A 93 0.08 15.78 1.50
N GLU A 94 1.24 15.15 1.27
CA GLU A 94 2.56 15.65 1.65
C GLU A 94 3.47 15.76 0.41
N PRO A 95 4.51 16.60 0.43
CA PRO A 95 5.52 16.58 -0.61
C PRO A 95 6.22 15.22 -0.65
N GLY A 96 6.36 14.63 -1.84
CA GLY A 96 6.98 13.32 -2.00
C GLY A 96 7.39 13.03 -3.44
N GLU A 97 7.93 11.83 -3.64
CA GLU A 97 8.31 11.32 -4.96
C GLU A 97 7.09 10.98 -5.84
N ASP A 98 7.33 10.61 -7.11
CA ASP A 98 6.25 10.24 -8.05
C ASP A 98 5.57 8.91 -7.65
N PHE A 99 4.35 9.00 -7.12
CA PHE A 99 3.53 7.84 -6.76
C PHE A 99 3.34 6.85 -7.91
N ASP A 100 2.98 7.33 -9.11
CA ASP A 100 2.59 6.44 -10.21
C ASP A 100 3.80 5.67 -10.74
N ARG A 101 4.99 6.29 -10.73
CA ARG A 101 6.25 5.59 -11.01
C ARG A 101 6.53 4.47 -10.01
N TYR A 102 6.50 4.77 -8.71
CA TYR A 102 6.77 3.75 -7.67
C TYR A 102 5.74 2.63 -7.65
N TYR A 103 4.47 2.95 -7.90
CA TYR A 103 3.40 1.96 -8.03
C TYR A 103 3.66 1.01 -9.20
N ALA A 104 4.14 1.54 -10.34
CA ALA A 104 4.50 0.74 -11.50
C ALA A 104 5.76 -0.10 -11.25
N ASP A 105 6.79 0.47 -10.62
CA ASP A 105 8.05 -0.21 -10.27
C ASP A 105 7.80 -1.41 -9.33
N ALA A 106 6.87 -1.28 -8.37
CA ALA A 106 6.46 -2.36 -7.48
C ALA A 106 5.74 -3.53 -8.19
N GLY A 107 5.34 -3.35 -9.46
CA GLY A 107 4.67 -4.39 -10.26
C GLY A 107 3.23 -4.69 -9.81
N PHE A 108 2.55 -3.74 -9.15
CA PHE A 108 1.19 -3.95 -8.68
C PHE A 108 0.16 -3.93 -9.82
N VAL A 109 -0.76 -4.88 -9.81
CA VAL A 109 -1.85 -4.98 -10.77
C VAL A 109 -3.12 -4.37 -10.17
N THR A 110 -3.65 -3.33 -10.80
CA THR A 110 -4.95 -2.76 -10.39
C THR A 110 -6.09 -3.65 -10.88
N VAL A 111 -7.00 -4.04 -9.99
CA VAL A 111 -8.17 -4.88 -10.31
C VAL A 111 -9.49 -4.22 -9.91
N ASP A 112 -10.56 -4.63 -10.59
CA ASP A 112 -11.95 -4.18 -10.40
C ASP A 112 -12.76 -5.13 -9.52
N ASN A 113 -12.10 -5.81 -8.59
CA ASN A 113 -12.83 -6.69 -7.68
C ASN A 113 -13.32 -5.88 -6.48
N PRO A 114 -14.65 -5.77 -6.24
CA PRO A 114 -15.12 -5.63 -4.88
C PRO A 114 -14.72 -6.94 -4.18
N PHE A 115 -14.29 -6.87 -2.93
CA PHE A 115 -14.05 -8.10 -2.17
C PHE A 115 -15.29 -8.98 -2.12
#